data_AF-A0A645J269-F1
#
_entry.id   AF-A0A645J269-F1
#
_cell.length_a   1.000
_cell.length_b   1.000
_cell.length_c   1.000
_cell.angle_alpha   90.00
_cell.angle_beta   90.00
_cell.angle_gamma   90.00
#
_symmetry.space_group_name_H-M   'P 1'
#
loop_
_entity.id
_entity.type
_entity.pdbx_description
1 polymer ?
#
loop_
_entity_poly.entity_id
_entity_poly.type
_entity_poly.pdbx_seq_one_letter_code
_entity_poly.pdbx_strand_id
1 'polypeptide(L)' 'MTETNPRQIMIYPIDRETPAKNLIKLDTNEMHRIADTITKAGFNVMFV' A
#
# COMPACT_ATOMS: atom_id res chain seq x y z
N MET A 1 5.99 6.28 18.22
CA MET A 1 5.11 7.30 17.60
C MET A 1 5.72 7.67 16.26
N THR A 2 4.95 7.59 15.17
CA THR A 2 5.42 7.95 13.82
C THR A 2 5.52 9.47 13.69
N GLU A 3 6.61 9.96 13.09
CA GLU A 3 6.96 11.39 12.99
C GLU A 3 5.87 12.28 12.38
N THR A 4 5.07 11.74 11.45
CA THR A 4 4.06 12.49 10.68
C THR A 4 2.61 12.36 11.19
N ASN A 5 2.34 11.48 12.17
CA ASN A 5 1.01 11.16 12.71
C ASN A 5 -0.16 11.22 11.69
N PRO A 6 -0.12 10.43 10.59
CA PRO A 6 -1.10 10.54 9.52
C PRO A 6 -2.49 10.06 9.97
N ARG A 7 -3.53 10.78 9.53
CA ARG A 7 -4.94 10.42 9.80
C ARG A 7 -5.48 9.32 8.87
N GLN A 8 -4.91 9.19 7.69
CA GLN A 8 -5.31 8.22 6.68
C GLN A 8 -4.12 7.86 5.80
N ILE A 9 -4.09 6.62 5.32
CA ILE A 9 -3.12 6.10 4.37
C ILE A 9 -3.87 5.65 3.12
N MET A 10 -3.40 6.07 1.95
CA MET A 10 -3.95 5.68 0.65
C MET A 10 -2.95 4.77 -0.07
N ILE A 11 -3.43 3.65 -0.58
CA ILE A 11 -2.67 2.70 -1.39
C ILE A 11 -3.22 2.75 -2.81
N TYR A 12 -2.35 2.93 -3.79
CA TYR A 12 -2.74 2.87 -5.19
C TYR A 12 -1.64 2.19 -6.00
N PRO A 13 -2.00 1.31 -6.95
CA PRO A 13 -1.04 0.72 -7.86
C PRO A 13 -0.45 1.82 -8.75
N ILE A 14 0.86 1.79 -8.97
CA ILE A 14 1.53 2.68 -9.93
C ILE A 14 1.73 1.89 -11.21
N ASP A 15 0.90 2.16 -12.21
CA ASP A 15 1.02 1.57 -13.54
C ASP A 15 1.98 2.41 -14.39
N ARG A 16 3.29 2.21 -14.18
CA ARG A 16 4.35 2.86 -14.95
C ARG A 16 5.40 1.85 -15.35
N GLU A 17 6.06 2.10 -16.48
CA GLU A 17 7.23 1.32 -16.86
C GLU A 17 8.31 1.44 -15.78
N THR A 18 8.75 0.30 -15.27
CA THR A 18 9.81 0.20 -14.26
C THR A 18 11.03 -0.48 -14.87
N PRO A 19 12.25 0.05 -14.68
CA PRO A 19 13.47 -0.52 -15.29
C PRO A 19 13.88 -1.87 -14.70
N ALA A 20 13.24 -2.33 -13.62
CA ALA A 20 13.53 -3.60 -12.97
C ALA A 20 12.82 -4.75 -13.68
N LYS A 21 13.61 -5.73 -14.14
CA LYS A 21 13.15 -6.85 -14.98
C LYS A 21 12.26 -7.88 -14.29
N ASN A 22 12.24 -7.89 -12.95
CA ASN A 22 11.57 -8.93 -12.16
C ASN A 22 10.42 -8.37 -11.30
N LEU A 23 9.90 -7.17 -11.63
CA LEU A 23 8.72 -6.64 -10.96
C LEU A 23 7.47 -7.34 -11.48
N ILE A 24 6.61 -7.75 -10.55
CA ILE A 24 5.33 -8.37 -10.82
C ILE A 24 4.25 -7.34 -10.55
N LYS A 25 3.21 -7.31 -11.39
CA LYS A 25 2.06 -6.45 -11.17
C LYS A 25 1.42 -6.79 -9.83
N LEU A 26 1.18 -5.78 -9.01
CA LEU A 26 0.49 -5.95 -7.73
C LEU A 26 -0.91 -6.49 -8.00
N ASP A 27 -1.24 -7.63 -7.41
CA ASP A 27 -2.59 -8.18 -7.44
C ASP A 27 -3.42 -7.69 -6.23
N THR A 28 -4.73 -7.93 -6.30
CA THR A 28 -5.68 -7.50 -5.27
C THR A 28 -5.44 -8.16 -3.91
N ASN A 29 -4.96 -9.41 -3.87
CA ASN A 29 -4.73 -10.12 -2.63
C ASN A 29 -3.52 -9.55 -1.88
N GLU A 30 -2.44 -9.26 -2.60
CA GLU A 30 -1.27 -8.59 -2.03
C GLU A 30 -1.60 -7.16 -1.60
N MET A 31 -2.45 -6.46 -2.35
CA MET A 31 -2.94 -5.14 -1.96
C MET A 31 -3.71 -5.19 -0.63
N HIS A 32 -4.61 -6.15 -0.47
CA HIS A 32 -5.31 -6.38 0.80
C HIS A 32 -4.35 -6.76 1.93
N ARG A 33 -3.34 -7.60 1.66
CA ARG A 33 -2.34 -8.00 2.67
C ARG A 33 -1.55 -6.80 3.20
N ILE A 34 -1.19 -5.86 2.32
CA ILE A 34 -0.53 -4.61 2.70
C ILE A 34 -1.49 -3.74 3.53
N ALA A 35 -2.73 -3.58 3.08
CA ALA A 35 -3.76 -2.80 3.78
C ALA A 35 -4.04 -3.33 5.20
N ASP A 36 -4.14 -4.65 5.37
CA ASP A 36 -4.33 -5.31 6.66
C ASP A 36 -3.19 -5.01 7.63
N THR A 37 -1.95 -5.02 7.12
CA THR A 37 -0.76 -4.74 7.94
C THR A 37 -0.80 -3.32 8.50
N ILE A 38 -1.21 -2.37 7.67
CA ILE A 38 -1.31 -0.95 8.04
C ILE A 38 -2.51 -0.72 8.97
N THR A 39 -3.62 -1.40 8.73
CA THR A 39 -4.82 -1.34 9.57
C THR A 39 -4.54 -1.88 10.97
N LYS A 40 -3.81 -3.01 11.08
CA LYS A 40 -3.37 -3.58 12.37
C LYS A 40 -2.44 -2.66 13.15
N ALA A 41 -1.73 -1.75 12.47
CA ALA A 41 -0.93 -0.71 13.10
C ALA A 41 -1.76 0.49 13.60
N GLY A 42 -3.08 0.48 13.41
CA GLY A 42 -4.02 1.49 13.93
C GLY A 42 -4.32 2.64 12.97
N PHE A 43 -3.93 2.52 11.70
CA PHE A 43 -4.20 3.55 10.69
C PHE A 43 -5.47 3.25 9.90
N ASN A 44 -6.17 4.31 9.49
CA ASN A 44 -7.26 4.21 8.52
C ASN A 44 -6.68 4.04 7.11
N VAL A 45 -7.10 3.01 6.38
CA VAL A 45 -6.56 2.68 5.06
C VAL A 45 -7.65 2.75 4.00
N MET A 46 -7.32 3.32 2.84
CA MET A 46 -8.12 3.28 1.63
C MET A 46 -7.25 2.80 0.47
N PHE A 47 -7.78 1.95 -0.40
CA PHE A 47 -7.11 1.52 -1.61
C PHE A 47 -8.00 1.73 -2.84
N VAL A 48 -7.38 2.02 -3.98
CA VAL A 48 -8.02 2.33 -5.27
C VAL A 48 -7.52 1.37 -6.35
#